data_AF-A0A4P6P2R9-F1
#
_entry.id   AF-A0A4P6P2R9-F1
#
_cell.length_a   1.000
_cell.length_b   1.000
_cell.length_c   1.000
_cell.angle_alpha   90.00
_cell.angle_beta   90.00
_cell.angle_gamma   90.00
#
_symmetry.space_group_name_H-M   'P 1'
#
loop_
_entity.id
_entity.type
_entity.pdbx_description
1 polymer ?
#
loop_
_entity_poly.entity_id
_entity_poly.type
_entity_poly.pdbx_seq_one_letter_code
_entity_poly.pdbx_strand_id
1 'polypeptide(L)'
;MKAIKTMLTASAVVVATAALSGCNMTSSSGTSSAAADTNSAVPAQGFAEGAKVYAIVNLHSDSPKNKLYAMNYQLPKMLPICSEFVIQDISTKVIELTYKGLEYDYVWDGHTKKAGQSLEENFMLFFGESCDEAKAKVKTLSEVDQKGIKRGKPIVGMTKEGVLLAMGRPPIHATPDLEGDLWTYWINRWVRHILEFNDKGELVKVIK
;
A
#
# COMPACT_ATOMS: atom_id res chain seq x y z
N MET A 1 17.11 50.75 -17.03
CA MET A 1 18.49 50.62 -16.53
C MET A 1 18.87 49.16 -16.55
N LYS A 2 20.02 48.86 -17.16
CA LYS A 2 20.62 47.53 -17.40
C LYS A 2 20.97 46.81 -16.09
N ALA A 3 20.87 45.49 -16.08
CA ALA A 3 22.03 44.62 -15.83
C ALA A 3 21.71 43.16 -16.20
N ILE A 4 22.28 42.74 -17.33
CA ILE A 4 22.51 41.36 -17.74
C ILE A 4 23.78 40.89 -17.01
N LYS A 5 23.81 39.66 -16.47
CA LYS A 5 25.04 38.99 -16.02
C LYS A 5 25.11 37.56 -16.55
N THR A 6 25.74 37.49 -17.72
CA THR A 6 26.79 36.58 -18.20
C THR A 6 26.94 35.18 -17.58
N MET A 7 26.81 34.19 -18.46
CA MET A 7 27.35 32.82 -18.38
C MET A 7 28.86 32.78 -18.19
N LEU A 8 29.37 31.75 -17.49
CA LEU A 8 30.71 31.22 -17.73
C LEU A 8 30.69 29.69 -17.63
N THR A 9 31.10 29.05 -18.72
CA THR A 9 31.43 27.64 -18.88
C THR A 9 32.86 27.36 -18.47
N ALA A 10 33.15 26.20 -17.89
CA ALA A 10 34.45 25.54 -18.01
C ALA A 10 34.33 24.02 -17.79
N SER A 11 35.02 23.28 -18.65
CA SER A 11 34.94 21.84 -18.86
C SER A 11 35.86 21.01 -17.95
N ALA A 12 35.42 19.77 -17.72
CA ALA A 12 36.14 18.48 -17.72
C ALA A 12 37.50 18.31 -17.01
N VAL A 13 37.58 17.31 -16.12
CA VAL A 13 38.67 16.31 -16.11
C VAL A 13 38.09 14.94 -15.70
N VAL A 14 38.28 13.95 -16.58
CA VAL A 14 38.12 12.52 -16.31
C VAL A 14 39.46 11.99 -15.82
N VAL A 15 39.49 11.26 -14.70
CA VAL A 15 40.63 10.40 -14.34
C VAL A 15 40.12 8.98 -14.22
N ALA A 16 40.54 8.14 -15.16
CA ALA A 16 40.47 6.70 -15.07
C ALA A 16 41.77 6.20 -14.42
N THR A 17 41.65 5.39 -13.38
CA THR A 17 42.75 4.55 -12.89
C THR A 17 42.27 3.11 -12.87
N ALA A 18 42.80 2.32 -13.79
CA ALA A 18 42.81 0.87 -13.74
C ALA A 18 43.95 0.41 -12.82
N ALA A 19 43.68 -0.54 -11.93
CA ALA A 19 44.72 -1.35 -11.28
C ALA A 19 44.34 -2.82 -11.43
N LEU A 20 45.30 -3.57 -11.96
CA LEU A 20 45.27 -5.00 -12.24
C LEU A 20 45.59 -5.82 -10.97
N SER A 21 45.01 -7.02 -10.95
CA SER A 21 45.58 -8.29 -10.51
C SER A 21 46.11 -8.44 -9.07
N GLY A 22 45.45 -9.34 -8.35
CA GLY A 22 46.02 -10.03 -7.19
C GLY A 22 45.17 -11.25 -6.81
N CYS A 23 45.51 -12.42 -7.36
CA CYS A 23 45.06 -13.70 -6.80
C CYS A 23 45.72 -13.91 -5.43
N ASN A 24 44.95 -14.35 -4.43
CA ASN A 24 45.48 -15.35 -3.50
C ASN A 24 44.35 -16.17 -2.85
N MET A 25 44.50 -17.49 -2.96
CA MET A 25 43.78 -18.46 -2.15
C MET A 25 44.32 -18.42 -0.72
N THR A 26 43.47 -18.69 0.27
CA THR A 26 43.62 -19.79 1.26
C THR A 26 42.74 -19.51 2.48
N SER A 27 42.02 -20.56 2.85
CA SER A 27 41.22 -20.84 4.04
C SER A 27 41.69 -20.25 5.38
N SER A 28 40.74 -19.79 6.19
CA SER A 28 40.73 -20.07 7.63
C SER A 28 39.34 -19.85 8.23
N SER A 29 38.69 -20.94 8.61
CA SER A 29 37.68 -20.98 9.66
C SER A 29 38.31 -20.54 10.99
N GLY A 30 37.76 -19.49 11.60
CA GLY A 30 38.20 -18.97 12.89
C GLY A 30 37.14 -18.07 13.51
N THR A 31 36.54 -18.56 14.58
CA THR A 31 35.56 -17.94 15.47
C THR A 31 35.96 -16.52 15.91
N SER A 32 35.02 -15.58 15.87
CA SER A 32 35.06 -14.39 16.74
C SER A 32 33.64 -13.88 16.97
N SER A 33 33.19 -14.04 18.20
CA SER A 33 32.10 -13.33 18.83
C SER A 33 32.27 -11.81 18.68
N ALA A 34 31.25 -11.12 18.17
CA ALA A 34 31.05 -9.70 18.40
C ALA A 34 29.58 -9.47 18.75
N ALA A 35 29.39 -8.86 19.91
CA ALA A 35 28.11 -8.48 20.48
C ALA A 35 27.55 -7.22 19.80
N ALA A 36 26.23 -7.08 19.95
CA ALA A 36 25.44 -5.87 19.79
C ALA A 36 25.43 -5.23 18.40
N ASP A 37 24.47 -5.65 17.58
CA ASP A 37 23.90 -4.77 16.56
C ASP A 37 22.53 -4.29 17.07
N THR A 38 22.55 -3.13 17.71
CA THR A 38 21.37 -2.36 18.07
C THR A 38 20.68 -1.87 16.81
N ASN A 39 19.46 -2.36 16.60
CA ASN A 39 18.35 -1.74 15.86
C ASN A 39 18.71 -0.42 15.13
N SER A 40 18.84 -0.50 13.82
CA SER A 40 18.44 0.58 12.93
C SER A 40 17.50 -0.03 11.90
N ALA A 41 16.23 -0.18 12.31
CA ALA A 41 15.16 -0.33 11.35
C ALA A 41 15.13 0.98 10.56
N VAL A 42 15.62 0.94 9.32
CA VAL A 42 15.33 1.99 8.35
C VAL A 42 13.80 2.07 8.29
N PRO A 43 13.17 3.20 8.65
CA PRO A 43 11.72 3.31 8.51
C PRO A 43 11.38 2.96 7.07
N ALA A 44 10.38 2.10 6.88
CA ALA A 44 9.95 1.72 5.55
C ALA A 44 9.70 3.02 4.77
N GLN A 45 10.42 3.17 3.66
CA GLN A 45 10.36 4.38 2.86
C GLN A 45 8.87 4.59 2.50
N GLY A 46 8.31 5.76 2.89
CA GLY A 46 6.89 6.08 2.73
C GLY A 46 6.03 6.09 3.99
N PHE A 47 6.47 5.53 5.13
CA PHE A 47 5.74 5.58 6.40
C PHE A 47 6.38 6.56 7.39
N ALA A 48 6.22 7.86 7.12
CA ALA A 48 6.76 8.93 7.97
C ALA A 48 5.87 10.18 7.91
N GLU A 49 5.90 10.99 8.97
CA GLU A 49 5.24 12.30 8.98
C GLU A 49 5.81 13.22 7.88
N GLY A 50 4.92 13.95 7.22
CA GLY A 50 5.23 14.75 6.03
C GLY A 50 5.37 13.95 4.73
N ALA A 51 5.39 12.61 4.78
CA ALA A 51 5.51 11.79 3.57
C ALA A 51 4.25 11.88 2.71
N LYS A 52 4.46 11.85 1.39
CA LYS A 52 3.40 11.66 0.41
C LYS A 52 3.21 10.17 0.16
N VAL A 53 1.96 9.73 0.20
CA VAL A 53 1.56 8.34 -0.04
C VAL A 53 0.33 8.30 -0.94
N TYR A 54 0.17 7.19 -1.66
CA TYR A 54 -0.91 7.03 -2.62
C TYR A 54 -1.71 5.78 -2.28
N ALA A 55 -3.03 5.90 -2.36
CA ALA A 55 -3.90 4.74 -2.28
C ALA A 55 -3.60 3.79 -3.46
N ILE A 56 -3.17 2.56 -3.18
CA ILE A 56 -2.88 1.54 -4.20
C ILE A 56 -4.10 0.67 -4.52
N VAL A 57 -5.18 0.84 -3.76
CA VAL A 57 -6.51 0.26 -3.95
C VAL A 57 -7.58 1.34 -3.73
N ASN A 58 -8.84 1.07 -4.04
CA ASN A 58 -9.90 2.00 -3.61
C ASN A 58 -10.11 1.94 -2.10
N LEU A 59 -10.28 3.12 -1.49
CA LEU A 59 -10.57 3.26 -0.08
C LEU A 59 -12.02 3.66 0.12
N HIS A 60 -12.60 3.23 1.23
CA HIS A 60 -13.99 3.51 1.55
C HIS A 60 -14.08 4.22 2.90
N SER A 61 -14.36 5.52 2.82
CA SER A 61 -14.39 6.40 3.99
C SER A 61 -15.77 6.47 4.64
N ASP A 62 -15.78 6.65 5.96
CA ASP A 62 -16.97 7.00 6.73
C ASP A 62 -17.27 8.49 6.60
N SER A 63 -18.21 8.83 5.70
CA SER A 63 -18.48 10.19 5.25
C SER A 63 -18.80 11.25 6.33
N PRO A 64 -19.46 10.96 7.47
CA PRO A 64 -19.66 11.98 8.50
C PRO A 64 -18.41 12.27 9.33
N LYS A 65 -17.37 11.43 9.27
CA LYS A 65 -16.19 11.52 10.15
C LYS A 65 -14.85 11.50 9.43
N ASN A 66 -14.87 11.38 8.10
CA ASN A 66 -13.68 11.17 7.26
C ASN A 66 -12.74 10.08 7.80
N LYS A 67 -13.31 8.99 8.34
CA LYS A 67 -12.50 7.87 8.85
C LYS A 67 -12.23 6.85 7.75
N LEU A 68 -10.98 6.44 7.64
CA LEU A 68 -10.53 5.28 6.89
C LEU A 68 -10.25 4.18 7.90
N TYR A 69 -10.98 3.08 7.86
CA TYR A 69 -10.77 1.99 8.81
C TYR A 69 -9.70 1.02 8.29
N ALA A 70 -8.88 0.47 9.19
CA ALA A 70 -7.93 -0.61 8.92
C ALA A 70 -8.52 -1.86 8.23
N MET A 71 -9.84 -2.06 8.36
CA MET A 71 -10.60 -3.11 7.67
C MET A 71 -11.09 -2.71 6.27
N ASN A 72 -10.90 -1.45 5.86
CA ASN A 72 -11.49 -0.83 4.68
C ASN A 72 -12.98 -1.19 4.50
N TYR A 73 -13.82 -0.86 5.49
CA TYR A 73 -15.25 -1.14 5.40
C TYR A 73 -15.82 -0.64 4.08
N GLN A 74 -16.63 -1.43 3.39
CA GLN A 74 -17.13 -1.13 2.04
C GLN A 74 -18.28 -0.10 2.06
N LEU A 75 -18.02 1.06 2.66
CA LEU A 75 -18.93 2.18 2.84
C LEU A 75 -19.15 2.96 1.53
N PRO A 76 -20.23 3.76 1.42
CA PRO A 76 -20.59 4.40 0.14
C PRO A 76 -19.60 5.43 -0.40
N LYS A 77 -18.87 6.17 0.46
CA LYS A 77 -17.95 7.22 0.03
C LYS A 77 -16.58 6.64 -0.31
N MET A 78 -16.38 6.36 -1.60
CA MET A 78 -15.16 5.79 -2.14
C MET A 78 -14.15 6.88 -2.55
N LEU A 79 -12.89 6.66 -2.22
CA LEU A 79 -11.73 7.39 -2.71
C LEU A 79 -11.00 6.46 -3.69
N PRO A 80 -10.78 6.90 -4.94
CA PRO A 80 -10.24 6.02 -5.97
C PRO A 80 -8.76 5.68 -5.72
N ILE A 81 -8.30 4.57 -6.32
CA ILE A 81 -6.87 4.31 -6.59
C ILE A 81 -6.17 5.59 -7.04
N CYS A 82 -4.91 5.76 -6.63
CA CYS A 82 -4.08 6.93 -6.87
C CYS A 82 -4.55 8.21 -6.18
N SER A 83 -5.42 8.13 -5.17
CA SER A 83 -5.65 9.27 -4.27
C SER A 83 -4.35 9.58 -3.52
N GLU A 84 -3.81 10.78 -3.69
CA GLU A 84 -2.58 11.27 -3.04
C GLU A 84 -2.89 11.86 -1.66
N PHE A 85 -2.26 11.32 -0.62
CA PHE A 85 -2.38 11.79 0.76
C PHE A 85 -1.03 12.31 1.25
N VAL A 86 -1.09 13.18 2.25
CA VAL A 86 0.08 13.57 3.05
C VAL A 86 -0.13 13.10 4.48
N ILE A 87 0.82 12.33 5.02
CA ILE A 87 0.81 11.93 6.43
C ILE A 87 1.12 13.15 7.30
N GLN A 88 0.22 13.50 8.21
CA GLN A 88 0.39 14.63 9.12
C GLN A 88 1.00 14.19 10.45
N ASP A 89 0.41 13.16 11.07
CA ASP A 89 0.82 12.63 12.37
C ASP A 89 0.68 11.10 12.36
N ILE A 90 1.63 10.41 13.00
CA ILE A 90 1.57 8.97 13.22
C ILE A 90 1.49 8.69 14.73
N SER A 91 0.28 8.43 15.20
CA SER A 91 0.05 8.00 16.58
C SER A 91 0.01 6.48 16.72
N THR A 92 -0.16 5.99 17.96
CA THR A 92 -0.22 4.55 18.25
C THR A 92 -1.43 3.80 17.69
N LYS A 93 -2.50 4.51 17.30
CA LYS A 93 -3.78 3.92 16.84
C LYS A 93 -4.39 4.61 15.64
N VAL A 94 -3.90 5.79 15.29
CA VAL A 94 -4.46 6.63 14.25
C VAL A 94 -3.31 7.24 13.45
N ILE A 95 -3.44 7.27 12.14
CA ILE A 95 -2.60 8.10 11.27
C ILE A 95 -3.49 9.21 10.75
N GLU A 96 -3.08 10.45 10.97
CA GLU A 96 -3.78 11.62 10.44
C GLU A 96 -3.27 11.88 9.03
N LEU A 97 -4.18 11.97 8.07
CA LEU A 97 -3.89 12.13 6.65
C LEU A 97 -4.60 13.37 6.12
N THR A 98 -3.97 14.08 5.19
CA THR A 98 -4.64 15.13 4.41
C THR A 98 -4.81 14.69 2.96
N TYR A 99 -6.03 14.81 2.44
CA TYR A 99 -6.37 14.60 1.02
C TYR A 99 -7.24 15.74 0.52
N LYS A 100 -6.76 16.46 -0.51
CA LYS A 100 -7.46 17.63 -1.10
C LYS A 100 -7.93 18.66 -0.06
N GLY A 101 -7.10 18.91 0.96
CA GLY A 101 -7.39 19.86 2.03
C GLY A 101 -8.40 19.38 3.08
N LEU A 102 -8.83 18.12 3.01
CA LEU A 102 -9.65 17.48 4.05
C LEU A 102 -8.79 16.54 4.89
N GLU A 103 -9.00 16.59 6.19
CA GLU A 103 -8.38 15.67 7.14
C GLU A 103 -9.16 14.34 7.19
N TYR A 104 -8.38 13.26 7.28
CA TYR A 104 -8.86 11.89 7.41
C TYR A 104 -8.10 11.18 8.53
N ASP A 105 -8.82 10.42 9.35
CA ASP A 105 -8.21 9.52 10.32
C ASP A 105 -8.12 8.12 9.73
N TYR A 106 -6.92 7.57 9.56
CA TYR A 106 -6.75 6.14 9.37
C TYR A 106 -6.75 5.43 10.73
N VAL A 107 -7.80 4.66 11.02
CA VAL A 107 -8.05 4.08 12.35
C VAL A 107 -7.65 2.61 12.39
N TRP A 108 -6.63 2.29 13.20
CA TRP A 108 -6.20 0.93 13.51
C TRP A 108 -7.12 0.30 14.56
N ASP A 109 -7.96 -0.62 14.12
CA ASP A 109 -9.01 -1.20 14.94
C ASP A 109 -8.55 -2.42 15.76
N GLY A 110 -9.37 -2.78 16.75
CA GLY A 110 -9.05 -3.88 17.66
C GLY A 110 -9.05 -5.27 17.03
N HIS A 111 -9.80 -5.52 15.95
CA HIS A 111 -9.80 -6.82 15.27
C HIS A 111 -8.49 -7.03 14.51
N THR A 112 -8.07 -6.02 13.75
CA THR A 112 -6.79 -6.04 13.03
C THR A 112 -5.62 -6.20 13.98
N LYS A 113 -5.61 -5.44 15.09
CA LYS A 113 -4.59 -5.58 16.14
C LYS A 113 -4.55 -6.99 16.75
N LYS A 114 -5.70 -7.57 17.09
CA LYS A 114 -5.78 -8.92 17.69
C LYS A 114 -5.37 -10.02 16.72
N ALA A 115 -5.47 -9.77 15.42
CA ALA A 115 -4.95 -10.67 14.40
C ALA A 115 -3.43 -10.59 14.22
N GLY A 116 -2.73 -9.77 15.01
CA GLY A 116 -1.27 -9.69 15.04
C GLY A 116 -0.66 -8.70 14.04
N GLN A 117 -1.47 -7.99 13.25
CA GLN A 117 -0.98 -7.03 12.27
C GLN A 117 -0.72 -5.67 12.90
N SER A 118 0.49 -5.13 12.74
CA SER A 118 0.86 -3.79 13.19
C SER A 118 0.11 -2.69 12.42
N LEU A 119 0.14 -1.46 12.94
CA LEU A 119 -0.46 -0.31 12.26
C LEU A 119 0.19 -0.05 10.89
N GLU A 120 1.52 -0.05 10.84
CA GLU A 120 2.30 0.16 9.62
C GLU A 120 2.04 -0.96 8.60
N GLU A 121 2.10 -2.22 9.02
CA GLU A 121 1.82 -3.37 8.16
C GLU A 121 0.41 -3.32 7.55
N ASN A 122 -0.58 -2.91 8.34
CA ASN A 122 -1.95 -2.77 7.86
C ASN A 122 -2.10 -1.57 6.91
N PHE A 123 -1.45 -0.45 7.22
CA PHE A 123 -1.43 0.74 6.36
C PHE A 123 -0.85 0.43 4.98
N MET A 124 0.27 -0.29 4.93
CA MET A 124 0.95 -0.68 3.68
C MET A 124 0.14 -1.65 2.81
N LEU A 125 -0.96 -2.24 3.32
CA LEU A 125 -1.90 -3.00 2.47
C LEU A 125 -2.71 -2.10 1.52
N PHE A 126 -2.84 -0.82 1.86
CA PHE A 126 -3.73 0.10 1.17
C PHE A 126 -3.02 1.32 0.58
N PHE A 127 -1.83 1.64 1.09
CA PHE A 127 -1.02 2.78 0.68
C PHE A 127 0.37 2.35 0.23
N GLY A 128 0.95 3.10 -0.71
CA GLY A 128 2.33 2.97 -1.14
C GLY A 128 2.95 4.31 -1.51
N GLU A 129 4.25 4.34 -1.79
CA GLU A 129 4.99 5.55 -2.20
C GLU A 129 4.58 6.06 -3.59
N SER A 130 4.02 5.17 -4.41
CA SER A 130 3.52 5.43 -5.76
C SER A 130 2.30 4.55 -6.01
N CYS A 131 1.46 4.94 -6.97
CA CYS A 131 0.37 4.11 -7.47
C CYS A 131 0.61 3.61 -8.92
N ASP A 132 1.80 3.81 -9.48
CA ASP A 132 2.07 3.50 -10.89
C ASP A 132 1.90 2.01 -11.20
N GLU A 133 2.36 1.14 -10.29
CA GLU A 133 2.18 -0.31 -10.43
C GLU A 133 0.69 -0.69 -10.39
N ALA A 134 -0.06 -0.18 -9.40
CA ALA A 134 -1.50 -0.41 -9.32
C ALA A 134 -2.21 0.07 -10.59
N LYS A 135 -1.86 1.26 -11.08
CA LYS A 135 -2.40 1.83 -12.31
C LYS A 135 -2.00 1.04 -13.55
N ALA A 136 -0.81 0.47 -13.61
CA ALA A 136 -0.37 -0.41 -14.69
C ALA A 136 -1.17 -1.72 -14.67
N LYS A 137 -1.32 -2.35 -13.50
CA LYS A 137 -2.14 -3.55 -13.29
C LYS A 137 -3.58 -3.34 -13.74
N VAL A 138 -4.22 -2.24 -13.34
CA VAL A 138 -5.60 -1.92 -13.77
C VAL A 138 -5.75 -1.98 -15.30
N LYS A 139 -4.75 -1.50 -16.06
CA LYS A 139 -4.79 -1.48 -17.53
C LYS A 139 -4.65 -2.86 -18.17
N THR A 140 -4.03 -3.82 -17.49
CA THR A 140 -3.83 -5.18 -18.00
C THR A 140 -5.01 -6.10 -17.67
N LEU A 141 -5.86 -5.72 -16.73
CA LEU A 141 -7.01 -6.50 -16.31
C LEU A 141 -8.17 -6.43 -17.32
N SER A 142 -9.09 -7.38 -17.19
CA SER A 142 -10.28 -7.51 -18.02
C SER A 142 -11.21 -6.27 -17.93
N GLU A 143 -12.11 -6.10 -18.90
CA GLU A 143 -13.10 -5.02 -18.86
C GLU A 143 -14.01 -5.09 -17.62
N VAL A 144 -14.34 -6.31 -17.16
CA VAL A 144 -15.16 -6.51 -15.96
C VAL A 144 -14.42 -6.08 -14.70
N ASP A 145 -13.13 -6.38 -14.60
CA ASP A 145 -12.27 -5.91 -13.52
C ASP A 145 -12.16 -4.39 -13.51
N GLN A 146 -11.80 -3.79 -14.65
CA GLN A 146 -11.69 -2.33 -14.78
C GLN A 146 -12.99 -1.63 -14.39
N LYS A 147 -14.14 -2.20 -14.76
CA LYS A 147 -15.46 -1.69 -14.40
C LYS A 147 -15.74 -1.80 -12.89
N GLY A 148 -15.36 -2.90 -12.26
CA GLY A 148 -15.48 -3.10 -10.82
C GLY A 148 -14.59 -2.15 -10.03
N ILE A 149 -13.34 -2.00 -10.45
CA ILE A 149 -12.36 -1.07 -9.88
C ILE A 149 -12.86 0.36 -10.01
N LYS A 150 -13.31 0.79 -11.19
CA LYS A 150 -13.88 2.13 -11.37
C LYS A 150 -15.09 2.40 -10.46
N ARG A 151 -15.85 1.36 -10.11
CA ARG A 151 -17.05 1.46 -9.26
C ARG A 151 -16.74 1.28 -7.76
N GLY A 152 -15.54 0.82 -7.40
CA GLY A 152 -15.20 0.40 -6.04
C GLY A 152 -16.09 -0.72 -5.53
N LYS A 153 -16.48 -1.67 -6.40
CA LYS A 153 -17.44 -2.74 -6.07
C LYS A 153 -17.09 -4.04 -6.77
N PRO A 154 -17.39 -5.19 -6.15
CA PRO A 154 -17.22 -6.47 -6.79
C PRO A 154 -18.31 -6.69 -7.85
N ILE A 155 -17.94 -7.29 -8.97
CA ILE A 155 -18.82 -7.64 -10.08
C ILE A 155 -18.53 -9.10 -10.45
N VAL A 156 -19.58 -9.91 -10.62
CA VAL A 156 -19.42 -11.29 -11.07
C VAL A 156 -18.59 -11.35 -12.35
N GLY A 157 -17.63 -12.26 -12.39
CA GLY A 157 -16.60 -12.39 -13.43
C GLY A 157 -15.28 -11.69 -13.12
N MET A 158 -15.20 -10.88 -12.06
CA MET A 158 -13.94 -10.25 -11.66
C MET A 158 -12.92 -11.27 -11.15
N THR A 159 -11.65 -11.04 -11.43
CA THR A 159 -10.55 -11.80 -10.86
C THR A 159 -10.33 -11.44 -9.38
N LYS A 160 -9.70 -12.33 -8.62
CA LYS A 160 -9.19 -12.04 -7.26
C LYS A 160 -8.37 -10.75 -7.21
N GLU A 161 -7.46 -10.54 -8.17
CA GLU A 161 -6.67 -9.31 -8.29
C GLU A 161 -7.54 -8.07 -8.55
N GLY A 162 -8.50 -8.17 -9.48
CA GLY A 162 -9.45 -7.08 -9.74
C GLY A 162 -10.26 -6.70 -8.51
N VAL A 163 -10.70 -7.70 -7.72
CA VAL A 163 -11.42 -7.47 -6.46
C VAL A 163 -10.54 -6.76 -5.43
N LEU A 164 -9.27 -7.17 -5.27
CA LEU A 164 -8.34 -6.52 -4.35
C LEU A 164 -8.09 -5.05 -4.73
N LEU A 165 -7.91 -4.74 -6.01
CA LEU A 165 -7.78 -3.35 -6.46
C LEU A 165 -9.08 -2.54 -6.27
N ALA A 166 -10.23 -3.19 -6.47
CA ALA A 166 -11.53 -2.54 -6.36
C ALA A 166 -11.98 -2.27 -4.92
N MET A 167 -11.61 -3.13 -3.97
CA MET A 167 -12.16 -3.15 -2.61
C MET A 167 -11.08 -3.11 -1.51
N GLY A 168 -9.80 -3.25 -1.87
CA GLY A 168 -8.71 -3.49 -0.93
C GLY A 168 -8.66 -4.92 -0.39
N ARG A 169 -7.62 -5.24 0.38
CA ARG A 169 -7.49 -6.54 1.05
C ARG A 169 -8.68 -6.75 2.01
N PRO A 170 -9.36 -7.91 2.00
CA PRO A 170 -10.34 -8.21 3.02
C PRO A 170 -9.68 -8.24 4.41
N PRO A 171 -10.42 -7.96 5.51
CA PRO A 171 -9.86 -7.97 6.85
C PRO A 171 -9.20 -9.31 7.19
N ILE A 172 -7.94 -9.27 7.65
CA ILE A 172 -7.13 -10.48 7.89
C ILE A 172 -7.76 -11.44 8.90
N HIS A 173 -8.46 -10.94 9.91
CA HIS A 173 -9.15 -11.79 10.90
C HIS A 173 -10.37 -12.54 10.33
N ALA A 174 -10.91 -12.08 9.19
CA ALA A 174 -12.07 -12.68 8.52
C ALA A 174 -11.66 -13.46 7.26
N THR A 175 -10.57 -13.05 6.63
CA THR A 175 -9.94 -13.72 5.47
C THR A 175 -8.42 -13.75 5.69
N PRO A 176 -7.92 -14.73 6.46
CA PRO A 176 -6.49 -14.83 6.78
C PRO A 176 -5.65 -15.09 5.53
N ASP A 177 -6.16 -15.96 4.65
CA ASP A 177 -5.53 -16.39 3.41
C ASP A 177 -6.32 -15.92 2.18
N LEU A 178 -5.62 -15.43 1.17
CA LEU A 178 -6.20 -14.96 -0.09
C LEU A 178 -6.29 -16.08 -1.13
N GLU A 179 -5.59 -17.21 -0.94
CA GLU A 179 -5.68 -18.34 -1.87
C GLU A 179 -7.04 -19.04 -1.80
N GLY A 180 -7.72 -18.98 -0.65
CA GLY A 180 -9.07 -19.53 -0.48
C GLY A 180 -10.12 -18.90 -1.41
N ASP A 181 -11.20 -19.64 -1.66
CA ASP A 181 -12.27 -19.25 -2.60
C ASP A 181 -13.39 -18.45 -1.95
N LEU A 182 -13.33 -18.24 -0.64
CA LEU A 182 -14.29 -17.47 0.11
C LEU A 182 -13.59 -16.29 0.80
N TRP A 183 -13.90 -15.08 0.35
CA TRP A 183 -13.39 -13.86 0.98
C TRP A 183 -14.51 -13.12 1.70
N THR A 184 -14.34 -12.87 2.98
CA THR A 184 -15.30 -12.14 3.80
C THR A 184 -14.92 -10.66 3.87
N TYR A 185 -15.79 -9.80 3.34
CA TYR A 185 -15.67 -8.35 3.45
C TYR A 185 -16.69 -7.79 4.44
N TRP A 186 -16.25 -6.85 5.25
CA TRP A 186 -17.13 -6.09 6.13
C TRP A 186 -17.67 -4.88 5.39
N ILE A 187 -18.99 -4.83 5.21
CA ILE A 187 -19.65 -3.70 4.55
C ILE A 187 -19.77 -2.51 5.50
N ASN A 188 -20.04 -2.83 6.76
CA ASN A 188 -19.97 -1.92 7.90
C ASN A 188 -19.71 -2.76 9.15
N ARG A 189 -19.77 -2.14 10.33
CA ARG A 189 -19.54 -2.83 11.62
C ARG A 189 -20.55 -3.93 11.98
N TRP A 190 -21.64 -4.10 11.22
CA TRP A 190 -22.73 -5.06 11.47
C TRP A 190 -22.90 -6.07 10.35
N VAL A 191 -22.67 -5.65 9.10
CA VAL A 191 -22.96 -6.43 7.89
C VAL A 191 -21.68 -6.90 7.23
N ARG A 192 -21.65 -8.18 6.87
CA ARG A 192 -20.57 -8.83 6.13
C ARG A 192 -21.14 -9.44 4.87
N HIS A 193 -20.40 -9.36 3.77
CA HIS A 193 -20.67 -10.13 2.56
C HIS A 193 -19.54 -11.14 2.35
N ILE A 194 -19.86 -12.28 1.74
CA ILE A 194 -18.88 -13.29 1.34
C ILE A 194 -18.82 -13.30 -0.19
N LEU A 195 -17.62 -13.17 -0.73
CA LEU A 195 -17.33 -13.31 -2.15
C LEU A 195 -16.87 -14.73 -2.40
N GLU A 196 -17.53 -15.41 -3.33
CA GLU A 196 -17.23 -16.79 -3.72
C GLU A 196 -16.56 -16.79 -5.09
N PHE A 197 -15.38 -17.37 -5.17
CA PHE A 197 -14.59 -17.51 -6.39
C PHE A 197 -14.66 -18.96 -6.91
N ASN A 198 -14.48 -19.14 -8.21
CA ASN A 198 -14.30 -20.46 -8.81
C ASN A 198 -12.81 -20.88 -8.78
N ASP A 199 -12.52 -22.10 -9.23
CA ASP A 199 -11.16 -22.66 -9.32
C ASP A 199 -10.18 -21.83 -10.18
N LYS A 200 -10.68 -20.90 -11.00
CA LYS A 200 -9.87 -19.97 -11.80
C LYS A 200 -9.60 -18.64 -11.09
N GLY A 201 -10.12 -18.47 -9.88
CA GLY A 201 -10.03 -17.21 -9.14
C GLY A 201 -10.96 -16.12 -9.66
N GLU A 202 -12.05 -16.47 -10.34
CA GLU A 202 -13.06 -15.53 -10.82
C GLU A 202 -14.28 -15.52 -9.88
N LEU A 203 -14.75 -14.32 -9.53
CA LEU A 203 -15.88 -14.10 -8.66
C LEU A 203 -17.16 -14.62 -9.30
N VAL A 204 -17.78 -15.65 -8.73
CA VAL A 204 -19.04 -16.21 -9.23
C VAL A 204 -20.26 -15.71 -8.46
N LYS A 205 -20.09 -15.30 -7.19
CA LYS A 205 -21.22 -14.91 -6.35
C LYS A 205 -20.83 -13.96 -5.22
N VAL A 206 -21.75 -13.08 -4.86
CA VAL A 206 -21.70 -12.25 -3.64
C VAL A 206 -22.86 -12.65 -2.74
N ILE A 207 -22.54 -13.29 -1.61
CA ILE A 207 -23.49 -13.71 -0.58
C ILE A 207 -23.64 -12.54 0.40
N LYS A 208 -24.88 -12.07 0.59
CA LYS A 208 -25.21 -10.90 1.42
C LYS A 208 -25.79 -11.29 2.76
#